data_AF-A0A0F3IMV5-F1
#
_entry.id   AF-A0A0F3IMV5-F1
#
_cell.length_a   1.000
_cell.length_b   1.000
_cell.length_c   1.000
_cell.angle_alpha   90.00
_cell.angle_beta   90.00
_cell.angle_gamma   90.00
#
_symmetry.space_group_name_H-M   'P 1'
#
loop_
_entity.id
_entity.type
_entity.pdbx_description
1 polymer ?
#
loop_
_entity_poly.entity_id
_entity_poly.type
_entity_poly.pdbx_seq_one_letter_code
_entity_poly.pdbx_strand_id
1 'polypeptide(L)'
;PREALGEILRFIRFLADDESIVVDRAVAKSETETGFRNQALANYMRAFGNLHHPVDLTLGVYFHQCALALSCAQLAKAGLFLANDGRLPKNGSVVSRERARRINALMLTCGHYDASGDFAYRVGLPGKSGVGGGILAIVPGQAAIAVWSPGLNSNGNSLLGTLALEKLAQRAGWSVFGA
;
A
#
# COMPACT_ATOMS: atom_id res chain seq x y z
N PRO A 1 7.78 -8.97 -19.00
CA PRO A 1 7.41 -8.06 -17.89
C PRO A 1 8.50 -7.07 -17.41
N ARG A 2 9.74 -7.10 -17.93
CA ARG A 2 10.84 -6.23 -17.42
C ARG A 2 10.53 -4.74 -17.48
N GLU A 3 9.88 -4.28 -18.54
CA GLU A 3 9.51 -2.89 -18.74
C GLU A 3 8.53 -2.40 -17.65
N ALA A 4 7.41 -3.11 -17.45
CA ALA A 4 6.43 -2.81 -16.41
C ALA A 4 7.06 -2.78 -15.00
N LEU A 5 7.97 -3.72 -14.70
CA LEU A 5 8.70 -3.74 -13.43
C LEU A 5 9.60 -2.52 -13.27
N GLY A 6 10.30 -2.13 -14.34
CA GLY A 6 11.12 -0.93 -14.35
C GLY A 6 10.29 0.34 -14.14
N GLU A 7 9.11 0.43 -14.74
CA GLU A 7 8.19 1.56 -14.54
C GLU A 7 7.67 1.66 -13.11
N ILE A 8 7.22 0.54 -12.53
CA ILE A 8 6.76 0.49 -11.13
C ILE A 8 7.88 0.90 -10.18
N LEU A 9 9.08 0.34 -10.35
CA LEU A 9 10.22 0.66 -9.50
C LEU A 9 10.62 2.13 -9.61
N ARG A 10 10.74 2.67 -10.84
CA ARG A 10 11.03 4.09 -11.07
C ARG A 10 9.96 4.99 -10.45
N PHE A 11 8.68 4.62 -10.58
CA PHE A 11 7.59 5.39 -10.00
C PHE A 11 7.67 5.46 -8.47
N ILE A 12 7.94 4.34 -7.80
CA ILE A 12 8.09 4.31 -6.34
C ILE A 12 9.33 5.09 -5.88
N ARG A 13 10.46 4.97 -6.59
CA ARG A 13 11.68 5.74 -6.32
C ARG A 13 11.47 7.25 -6.48
N PHE A 14 10.76 7.66 -7.54
CA PHE A 14 10.34 9.04 -7.74
C PHE A 14 9.46 9.54 -6.59
N LEU A 15 8.48 8.75 -6.16
CA LEU A 15 7.60 9.12 -5.05
C LEU A 15 8.32 9.23 -3.71
N ALA A 16 9.29 8.35 -3.46
CA ALA A 16 10.09 8.35 -2.23
C ALA A 16 11.29 9.32 -2.26
N ASP A 17 11.65 9.84 -3.44
CA ASP A 17 12.88 10.59 -3.72
C ASP A 17 14.13 9.81 -3.26
N ASP A 18 14.20 8.53 -3.65
CA ASP A 18 15.24 7.60 -3.17
C ASP A 18 15.49 6.43 -4.14
N GLU A 19 16.67 6.41 -4.77
CA GLU A 19 17.08 5.36 -5.72
C GLU A 19 17.53 4.05 -5.05
N SER A 20 17.68 4.01 -3.72
CA SER A 20 18.10 2.80 -2.99
C SER A 20 16.99 1.75 -2.86
N ILE A 21 15.73 2.11 -3.17
CA ILE A 21 14.61 1.17 -3.16
C ILE A 21 14.83 0.09 -4.20
N VAL A 22 14.67 -1.16 -3.82
CA VAL A 22 14.89 -2.33 -4.67
C VAL A 22 13.78 -3.36 -4.50
N VAL A 23 13.71 -4.30 -5.44
CA VAL A 23 12.92 -5.52 -5.28
C VAL A 23 13.75 -6.54 -4.48
N ASP A 24 13.20 -7.03 -3.38
CA ASP A 24 13.73 -8.16 -2.65
C ASP A 24 13.54 -9.44 -3.49
N ARG A 25 14.65 -9.93 -4.04
CA ARG A 25 14.65 -11.10 -4.92
C ARG A 25 14.31 -12.40 -4.18
N ALA A 26 14.63 -12.49 -2.88
CA ALA A 26 14.33 -13.68 -2.10
C ALA A 26 12.82 -13.77 -1.85
N VAL A 27 12.19 -12.66 -1.45
CA VAL A 27 10.73 -12.58 -1.29
C VAL A 27 10.02 -12.83 -2.63
N ALA A 28 10.43 -12.17 -3.71
CA ALA A 28 9.81 -12.35 -5.03
C ALA A 28 9.90 -13.81 -5.52
N LYS A 29 11.03 -14.48 -5.28
CA LYS A 29 11.23 -15.90 -5.62
C LYS A 29 10.33 -16.78 -4.78
N SER A 30 10.29 -16.58 -3.46
CA SER A 30 9.44 -17.34 -2.54
C SER A 30 7.96 -17.24 -2.95
N GLU A 31 7.46 -16.03 -3.20
CA GLU A 31 6.07 -15.80 -3.62
C GLU A 31 5.75 -16.46 -4.97
N THR A 32 6.72 -16.51 -5.89
CA THR A 32 6.57 -17.19 -7.18
C THR A 32 6.44 -18.70 -7.00
N GLU A 33 7.24 -19.29 -6.11
CA GLU A 33 7.28 -20.74 -5.86
C GLU A 33 6.03 -21.23 -5.09
N THR A 34 5.47 -20.40 -4.21
CA THR A 34 4.35 -20.79 -3.34
C THR A 34 3.01 -20.10 -3.67
N GLY A 35 2.95 -19.28 -4.71
CA GLY A 35 1.82 -18.43 -5.07
C GLY A 35 0.58 -19.12 -5.65
N PHE A 36 0.30 -20.38 -5.28
CA PHE A 36 -0.76 -21.21 -5.87
C PHE A 36 -2.15 -20.55 -5.82
N ARG A 37 -2.48 -19.88 -4.70
CA ARG A 37 -3.75 -19.15 -4.57
C ARG A 37 -3.87 -18.04 -5.61
N ASN A 38 -2.81 -17.29 -5.83
CA ASN A 38 -2.78 -16.22 -6.83
C ASN A 38 -2.83 -16.77 -8.26
N GLN A 39 -2.21 -17.92 -8.52
CA GLN A 39 -2.33 -18.64 -9.80
C GLN A 39 -3.77 -19.09 -10.07
N ALA A 40 -4.46 -19.63 -9.08
CA ALA A 40 -5.86 -20.01 -9.20
C ALA A 40 -6.74 -18.79 -9.50
N LEU A 41 -6.58 -17.69 -8.75
CA LEU A 41 -7.33 -16.45 -8.96
C LEU A 41 -7.06 -15.82 -10.33
N ALA A 42 -5.81 -15.81 -10.80
CA ALA A 42 -5.47 -15.26 -12.11
C ALA A 42 -6.07 -16.06 -13.26
N ASN A 43 -6.05 -17.40 -13.18
CA ASN A 43 -6.72 -18.24 -14.17
C ASN A 43 -8.25 -18.08 -14.11
N TYR A 44 -8.82 -17.95 -12.91
CA TYR A 44 -10.24 -17.66 -12.73
C TYR A 44 -10.61 -16.34 -13.42
N MET A 45 -9.89 -15.25 -13.15
CA MET A 45 -10.11 -13.96 -13.82
C MET A 45 -9.97 -14.05 -15.34
N ARG A 46 -9.01 -14.83 -15.85
CA ARG A 46 -8.82 -15.07 -17.29
C ARG A 46 -10.01 -15.80 -17.92
N ALA A 47 -10.57 -16.80 -17.24
CA ALA A 47 -11.73 -17.54 -17.73
C ALA A 47 -12.96 -16.64 -17.92
N PHE A 48 -13.11 -15.59 -17.11
CA PHE A 48 -14.17 -14.58 -17.24
C PHE A 48 -13.79 -13.39 -18.15
N GLY A 49 -12.66 -13.44 -18.85
CA GLY A 49 -12.24 -12.35 -19.72
C GLY A 49 -11.86 -11.06 -18.99
N ASN A 50 -11.53 -11.13 -17.69
CA ASN A 50 -11.06 -9.98 -16.90
C ASN A 50 -9.53 -9.82 -16.93
N LEU A 51 -8.80 -10.87 -17.34
CA LEU A 51 -7.35 -10.86 -17.52
C LEU A 51 -7.00 -11.31 -18.94
N HIS A 52 -6.35 -10.45 -19.73
CA HIS A 52 -6.02 -10.74 -21.14
C HIS A 52 -4.55 -11.08 -21.37
N HIS A 53 -3.67 -10.72 -20.43
CA HIS A 53 -2.24 -11.04 -20.51
C HIS A 53 -1.95 -12.47 -20.02
N PRO A 54 -0.81 -13.07 -20.41
CA PRO A 54 -0.38 -14.37 -19.88
C PRO A 54 -0.26 -14.35 -18.34
N VAL A 55 -0.90 -15.33 -17.70
CA VAL A 55 -1.04 -15.42 -16.24
C VAL A 55 0.32 -15.42 -15.53
N ASP A 56 1.27 -16.20 -16.06
CA ASP A 56 2.63 -16.32 -15.54
C ASP A 56 3.37 -14.97 -15.58
N LEU A 57 3.23 -14.21 -16.68
CA LEU A 57 3.85 -12.89 -16.80
C LEU A 57 3.18 -11.84 -15.91
N THR A 58 1.85 -11.86 -15.80
CA THR A 58 1.10 -10.97 -14.89
C THR A 58 1.48 -11.23 -13.44
N LEU A 59 1.51 -12.49 -13.02
CA LEU A 59 1.90 -12.85 -11.66
C LEU A 59 3.39 -12.56 -11.41
N GLY A 60 4.24 -12.73 -12.42
CA GLY A 60 5.62 -12.26 -12.36
C GLY A 60 5.71 -10.77 -12.03
N VAL A 61 4.87 -9.92 -12.63
CA VAL A 61 4.81 -8.49 -12.25
C VAL A 61 4.32 -8.30 -10.82
N TYR A 62 3.22 -8.96 -10.46
CA TYR A 62 2.58 -8.87 -9.15
C TYR A 62 3.53 -9.24 -8.00
N PHE A 63 4.22 -10.38 -8.08
CA PHE A 63 5.12 -10.85 -7.02
C PHE A 63 6.33 -9.92 -6.83
N HIS A 64 6.90 -9.40 -7.91
CA HIS A 64 8.01 -8.45 -7.82
C HIS A 64 7.55 -7.08 -7.29
N GLN A 65 6.33 -6.64 -7.60
CA GLN A 65 5.74 -5.44 -7.01
C GLN A 65 5.52 -5.61 -5.50
N CYS A 66 4.99 -6.76 -5.07
CA CYS A 66 4.80 -7.08 -3.65
C CYS A 66 6.13 -7.18 -2.87
N ALA A 67 7.23 -7.48 -3.57
CA ALA A 67 8.56 -7.61 -2.99
C ALA A 67 9.38 -6.31 -2.99
N LEU A 68 8.79 -5.15 -3.31
CA LEU A 68 9.49 -3.88 -3.13
C LEU A 68 9.80 -3.63 -1.65
N ALA A 69 11.08 -3.44 -1.34
CA ALA A 69 11.55 -3.22 0.03
C ALA A 69 11.75 -1.72 0.31
N LEU A 70 11.01 -1.21 1.29
CA LEU A 70 11.04 0.19 1.71
C LEU A 70 11.17 0.29 3.24
N SER A 71 11.92 1.28 3.71
CA SER A 71 11.85 1.75 5.09
C SER A 71 10.55 2.52 5.36
N CYS A 72 10.19 2.74 6.64
CA CYS A 72 9.04 3.58 6.99
C CYS A 72 9.19 5.01 6.41
N ALA A 73 10.40 5.59 6.44
CA ALA A 73 10.63 6.91 5.87
C ALA A 73 10.35 6.96 4.37
N GLN A 74 10.82 5.97 3.62
CA GLN A 74 10.56 5.85 2.18
C GLN A 74 9.07 5.63 1.89
N LEU A 75 8.39 4.76 2.65
CA LEU A 75 6.96 4.48 2.47
C LEU A 75 6.09 5.71 2.78
N ALA A 76 6.40 6.44 3.86
CA ALA A 76 5.70 7.67 4.22
C ALA A 76 5.85 8.74 3.14
N LYS A 77 7.07 8.96 2.64
CA LYS A 77 7.32 9.86 1.50
C LYS A 77 6.54 9.42 0.26
N ALA A 78 6.59 8.13 -0.06
CA ALA A 78 5.93 7.59 -1.25
C ALA A 78 4.40 7.77 -1.22
N GLY A 79 3.79 7.76 -0.03
CA GLY A 79 2.36 8.02 0.16
C GLY A 79 1.96 9.50 0.24
N LEU A 80 2.92 10.43 0.36
CA LEU A 80 2.64 11.83 0.71
C LEU A 80 1.73 12.55 -0.30
N PHE A 81 1.82 12.19 -1.58
CA PHE A 81 0.98 12.79 -2.61
C PHE A 81 -0.52 12.55 -2.38
N LEU A 82 -0.90 11.49 -1.66
CA LEU A 82 -2.29 11.18 -1.31
C LEU A 82 -2.85 12.11 -0.24
N ALA A 83 -1.99 12.62 0.65
CA ALA A 83 -2.39 13.66 1.61
C ALA A 83 -2.60 15.01 0.91
N ASN A 84 -1.89 15.24 -0.19
CA ASN A 84 -1.84 16.53 -0.91
C ASN A 84 -2.62 16.50 -2.23
N ASP A 85 -3.83 15.95 -2.23
CA ASP A 85 -4.75 15.97 -3.38
C ASP A 85 -4.14 15.42 -4.69
N GLY A 86 -3.25 14.44 -4.60
CA GLY A 86 -2.60 13.82 -5.75
C GLY A 86 -1.28 14.48 -6.15
N ARG A 87 -0.71 15.36 -5.34
CA ARG A 87 0.45 16.19 -5.70
C ARG A 87 1.63 16.02 -4.73
N LEU A 88 2.84 16.02 -5.26
CA LEU A 88 4.05 16.19 -4.47
C LEU A 88 4.39 17.69 -4.37
N PRO A 89 4.80 18.21 -3.20
CA PRO A 89 5.13 19.62 -3.03
C PRO A 89 6.16 20.15 -4.04
N LYS A 90 7.16 19.33 -4.38
CA LYS A 90 8.26 19.70 -5.29
C LYS A 90 8.03 19.31 -6.74
N ASN A 91 7.32 18.21 -7.00
CA ASN A 91 7.27 17.56 -8.31
C ASN A 91 5.93 17.76 -9.05
N GLY A 92 4.95 18.44 -8.43
CA GLY A 92 3.67 18.72 -9.05
C GLY A 92 2.69 17.55 -8.98
N SER A 93 1.86 17.39 -10.01
CA SER A 93 0.78 16.40 -10.01
C SER A 93 1.30 14.98 -10.27
N VAL A 94 1.02 14.06 -9.36
CA VAL A 94 1.25 12.60 -9.55
C VAL A 94 0.00 11.96 -10.14
N VAL A 95 -1.16 12.30 -9.58
CA VAL A 95 -2.49 11.90 -10.06
C VAL A 95 -3.44 13.09 -9.96
N SER A 96 -4.62 12.99 -10.57
CA SER A 96 -5.66 14.01 -10.38
C SER A 96 -6.19 14.00 -8.94
N ARG A 97 -6.69 15.16 -8.49
CA ARG A 97 -7.39 15.31 -7.19
C ARG A 97 -8.49 14.27 -7.00
N GLU A 98 -9.30 14.05 -8.04
CA GLU A 98 -10.37 13.05 -8.01
C GLU A 98 -9.82 11.62 -7.80
N ARG A 99 -8.72 11.28 -8.48
CA ARG A 99 -8.08 9.96 -8.35
C ARG A 99 -7.48 9.79 -6.96
N ALA A 100 -6.84 10.81 -6.40
CA ALA A 100 -6.33 10.77 -5.02
C ALA A 100 -7.46 10.55 -4.00
N ARG A 101 -8.57 11.29 -4.14
CA ARG A 101 -9.78 11.11 -3.32
C ARG A 101 -10.31 9.67 -3.42
N ARG A 102 -10.38 9.10 -4.63
CA ARG A 102 -10.82 7.72 -4.85
C ARG A 102 -9.89 6.71 -4.17
N ILE A 103 -8.57 6.90 -4.25
CA ILE A 103 -7.59 6.03 -3.59
C ILE A 103 -7.77 6.10 -2.07
N ASN A 104 -7.87 7.30 -1.49
CA ASN A 104 -8.09 7.47 -0.05
C ASN A 104 -9.40 6.83 0.41
N ALA A 105 -10.49 6.95 -0.37
CA ALA A 105 -11.75 6.29 -0.06
C ALA A 105 -11.61 4.76 -0.01
N LEU A 106 -10.93 4.15 -0.98
CA LEU A 106 -10.66 2.70 -0.99
C LEU A 106 -9.75 2.27 0.16
N MET A 107 -8.73 3.07 0.48
CA MET A 107 -7.87 2.81 1.64
C MET A 107 -8.68 2.82 2.94
N LEU A 108 -9.61 3.76 3.09
CA LEU A 108 -10.47 3.81 4.28
C LEU A 108 -11.42 2.61 4.37
N THR A 109 -12.03 2.18 3.25
CA THR A 109 -13.12 1.19 3.29
C THR A 109 -12.65 -0.26 3.14
N CYS A 110 -11.54 -0.52 2.47
CA CYS A 110 -11.03 -1.88 2.21
C CYS A 110 -9.51 -2.02 2.37
N GLY A 111 -8.88 -1.13 3.12
CA GLY A 111 -7.42 -1.08 3.26
C GLY A 111 -6.80 -2.08 4.23
N HIS A 112 -7.59 -2.63 5.17
CA HIS A 112 -7.11 -3.36 6.35
C HIS A 112 -7.66 -4.80 6.45
N TYR A 113 -7.76 -5.48 5.32
CA TYR A 113 -8.38 -6.81 5.23
C TYR A 113 -9.78 -6.78 5.88
N ASP A 114 -10.12 -7.83 6.63
CA ASP A 114 -11.40 -7.96 7.33
C ASP A 114 -11.56 -6.99 8.52
N ALA A 115 -10.53 -6.19 8.83
CA ALA A 115 -10.52 -5.20 9.92
C ALA A 115 -10.69 -3.75 9.45
N SER A 116 -11.13 -3.52 8.20
CA SER A 116 -11.25 -2.15 7.66
C SER A 116 -12.26 -1.29 8.42
N GLY A 117 -13.39 -1.86 8.87
CA GLY A 117 -14.35 -1.16 9.71
C GLY A 117 -13.78 -0.76 11.08
N ASP A 118 -13.11 -1.70 11.76
CA ASP A 118 -12.47 -1.45 13.05
C ASP A 118 -11.36 -0.41 12.96
N PHE A 119 -10.54 -0.46 11.90
CA PHE A 119 -9.49 0.53 11.68
C PHE A 119 -10.08 1.92 11.41
N ALA A 120 -11.12 2.01 10.59
CA ALA A 120 -11.83 3.26 10.33
C ALA A 120 -12.44 3.83 11.63
N TYR A 121 -13.02 3.00 12.49
CA TYR A 121 -13.60 3.43 13.76
C TYR A 121 -12.52 3.91 14.77
N ARG A 122 -11.46 3.13 14.95
CA ARG A 122 -10.45 3.39 16.01
C ARG A 122 -9.40 4.43 15.61
N VAL A 123 -8.97 4.41 14.35
CA VAL A 123 -7.92 5.28 13.82
C VAL A 123 -8.51 6.43 13.01
N GLY A 124 -9.57 6.20 12.23
CA GLY A 124 -10.24 7.26 11.48
C GLY A 124 -9.43 7.81 10.31
N LEU A 125 -8.52 7.02 9.72
CA LEU A 125 -7.67 7.46 8.62
C LEU A 125 -7.72 6.48 7.44
N PRO A 126 -7.65 6.96 6.18
CA PRO A 126 -7.33 6.11 5.04
C PRO A 126 -6.03 5.33 5.29
N GLY A 127 -6.10 4.01 5.35
CA GLY A 127 -4.96 3.15 5.65
C GLY A 127 -4.80 2.01 4.64
N LYS A 128 -3.59 1.49 4.48
CA LYS A 128 -3.34 0.22 3.79
C LYS A 128 -2.31 -0.58 4.56
N SER A 129 -2.71 -1.79 4.97
CA SER A 129 -1.80 -2.75 5.61
C SER A 129 -1.21 -3.75 4.63
N GLY A 130 -0.14 -4.42 5.03
CA GLY A 130 0.38 -5.61 4.36
C GLY A 130 0.86 -6.65 5.35
N VAL A 131 0.85 -7.92 4.93
CA VAL A 131 1.31 -9.07 5.74
C VAL A 131 2.79 -9.00 6.13
N GLY A 132 3.58 -8.16 5.46
CA GLY A 132 4.95 -7.83 5.89
C GLY A 132 5.02 -6.98 7.17
N GLY A 133 3.87 -6.60 7.76
CA GLY A 133 3.78 -5.83 9.00
C GLY A 133 3.79 -4.31 8.81
N GLY A 134 3.80 -3.83 7.57
CA GLY A 134 3.74 -2.41 7.24
C GLY A 134 2.32 -1.88 7.19
N ILE A 135 2.11 -0.63 7.61
CA ILE A 135 0.87 0.11 7.39
C ILE A 135 1.24 1.52 6.89
N LEU A 136 0.65 1.92 5.77
CA LEU A 136 0.63 3.32 5.30
C LEU A 136 -0.73 3.94 5.68
N ALA A 137 -0.73 5.05 6.41
CA ALA A 137 -1.92 5.82 6.74
C ALA A 137 -1.79 7.26 6.22
N ILE A 138 -2.88 7.82 5.68
CA ILE A 138 -2.91 9.15 5.08
C ILE A 138 -3.77 10.04 5.97
N VAL A 139 -3.22 11.18 6.39
CA VAL A 139 -3.96 12.27 7.04
C VAL A 139 -4.21 13.35 5.99
N PRO A 140 -5.43 13.45 5.44
CA PRO A 140 -5.72 14.39 4.35
C PRO A 140 -5.32 15.82 4.71
N GLY A 141 -4.58 16.48 3.82
CA GLY A 141 -4.09 17.84 3.98
C GLY A 141 -2.94 18.04 4.98
N GLN A 142 -2.46 16.98 5.66
CA GLN A 142 -1.48 17.12 6.74
C GLN A 142 -0.25 16.21 6.57
N ALA A 143 -0.42 14.90 6.42
CA ALA A 143 0.69 13.96 6.52
C ALA A 143 0.43 12.61 5.85
N ALA A 144 1.51 11.89 5.55
CA ALA A 144 1.49 10.45 5.32
C ALA A 144 2.37 9.78 6.39
N ILE A 145 1.86 8.71 6.99
CA ILE A 145 2.46 8.03 8.13
C ILE A 145 2.70 6.59 7.73
N ALA A 146 3.91 6.09 7.96
CA ALA A 146 4.23 4.69 7.82
C ALA A 146 4.66 4.11 9.17
N VAL A 147 4.08 2.97 9.52
CA VAL A 147 4.51 2.15 10.67
C VAL A 147 4.89 0.76 10.19
N TRP A 148 5.81 0.13 10.90
CA TRP A 148 6.18 -1.26 10.63
C TRP A 148 6.42 -2.00 11.93
N SER A 149 5.71 -3.12 12.10
CA SER A 149 5.99 -4.10 13.13
C SER A 149 5.49 -5.47 12.64
N PRO A 150 6.36 -6.49 12.56
CA PRO A 150 6.03 -7.76 11.90
C PRO A 150 5.02 -8.61 12.69
N GLY A 151 4.80 -8.34 13.98
CA GLY A 151 3.80 -9.06 14.77
C GLY A 151 2.38 -8.75 14.32
N LEU A 152 1.74 -9.69 13.64
CA LEU A 152 0.37 -9.56 13.13
C LEU A 152 -0.68 -9.99 14.16
N ASN A 153 -1.86 -9.38 14.10
CA ASN A 153 -3.06 -9.86 14.78
C ASN A 153 -3.77 -10.96 13.98
N SER A 154 -4.89 -11.49 14.51
CA SER A 154 -5.69 -12.54 13.86
C SER A 154 -6.21 -12.18 12.47
N ASN A 155 -6.29 -10.89 12.14
CA ASN A 155 -6.81 -10.37 10.87
C ASN A 155 -5.69 -10.05 9.87
N GLY A 156 -4.44 -10.45 10.16
CA GLY A 156 -3.29 -10.25 9.27
C GLY A 156 -2.73 -8.81 9.24
N ASN A 157 -3.14 -7.96 10.19
CA ASN A 157 -2.65 -6.58 10.31
C ASN A 157 -1.60 -6.46 11.41
N SER A 158 -0.62 -5.55 11.25
CA SER A 158 0.36 -5.26 12.31
C SER A 158 -0.32 -4.83 13.61
N LEU A 159 -0.17 -5.61 14.68
CA LEU A 159 -0.82 -5.36 15.96
C LEU A 159 -0.29 -4.06 16.59
N LEU A 160 1.03 -3.99 16.79
CA LEU A 160 1.67 -2.82 17.38
C LEU A 160 1.60 -1.60 16.46
N GLY A 161 1.67 -1.80 15.13
CA GLY A 161 1.49 -0.72 14.16
C GLY A 161 0.11 -0.09 14.25
N THR A 162 -0.95 -0.91 14.34
CA THR A 162 -2.33 -0.43 14.50
C THR A 162 -2.52 0.35 15.80
N LEU A 163 -2.02 -0.19 16.92
CA LEU A 163 -2.12 0.48 18.23
C LEU A 163 -1.34 1.81 18.27
N ALA A 164 -0.19 1.88 17.59
CA ALA A 164 0.58 3.11 17.50
C ALA A 164 -0.18 4.19 16.69
N LEU A 165 -0.78 3.81 15.56
CA LEU A 165 -1.58 4.71 14.73
C LEU A 165 -2.83 5.21 15.45
N GLU A 166 -3.52 4.33 16.17
CA GLU A 166 -4.67 4.71 17.01
C GLU A 166 -4.28 5.77 18.05
N LYS A 167 -3.23 5.52 18.83
CA LYS A 167 -2.74 6.46 19.84
C LYS A 167 -2.31 7.80 19.24
N LEU A 168 -1.67 7.77 18.07
CA LEU A 168 -1.23 8.97 17.36
C LEU A 168 -2.42 9.77 16.85
N ALA A 169 -3.36 9.12 16.18
CA ALA A 169 -4.55 9.78 15.63
C ALA A 169 -5.42 10.41 16.73
N GLN A 170 -5.61 9.71 17.85
CA GLN A 170 -6.32 10.23 19.01
C GLN A 170 -5.63 11.46 19.62
N ARG A 171 -4.31 11.38 19.85
CA ARG A 171 -3.54 12.50 20.43
C ARG A 171 -3.50 13.73 19.53
N ALA A 172 -3.51 13.53 18.23
CA ALA A 172 -3.42 14.61 17.25
C ALA A 172 -4.79 15.11 16.76
N GLY A 173 -5.90 14.45 17.12
CA GLY A 173 -7.23 14.78 16.62
C GLY A 173 -7.36 14.58 15.11
N TRP A 174 -6.73 13.54 14.56
CA TRP A 174 -6.59 13.35 13.10
C TRP A 174 -7.68 12.50 12.45
N SER A 175 -8.59 11.90 13.23
CA SER A 175 -9.70 11.14 12.67
C SER A 175 -10.53 12.01 11.72
N VAL A 176 -10.81 11.48 10.52
CA VAL A 176 -11.66 12.14 9.52
C VAL A 176 -13.14 12.20 9.95
N PHE A 177 -13.51 11.49 11.03
CA PHE A 177 -14.86 11.48 11.59
C PHE A 177 -15.05 12.47 12.74
N GLY A 178 -14.01 13.22 13.12
CA GLY A 178 -14.00 14.08 14.30
C GLY A 178 -13.24 13.45 15.47
N ALA A 179 -12.89 14.30 16.44
CA ALA A 179 -12.18 13.94 17.68
C ALA A 179 -13.13 13.39 18.75
#